data_AF-A0A8J8SLS5-F1
#
_entry.id   AF-A0A8J8SLS5-F1
#
_cell.length_a   1.000
_cell.length_b   1.000
_cell.length_c   1.000
_cell.angle_alpha   90.00
_cell.angle_beta   90.00
_cell.angle_gamma   90.00
#
_symmetry.space_group_name_H-M   'P 1'
#
loop_
_entity.id
_entity.type
_entity.pdbx_description
1 polymer ?
#
loop_
_entity_poly.entity_id
_entity_poly.type
_entity_poly.pdbx_seq_one_letter_code
_entity_poly.pdbx_strand_id
1 'polypeptide(L)'
;MKRDHPPEIPAATPTSDLPQPAPTLDRETAAMIDTHLRAVDIVRIRVLGDDPAASAPVEAHILAKGLGVEVSLSERMIPPPRNRYVFRYQGRTAILTIAPDMP
;
A
#
# COMPACT_ATOMS: atom_id res chain seq x y z
N MET A 1 33.04 -53.29 -14.51
CA MET A 1 33.14 -52.38 -13.34
C MET A 1 33.55 -50.98 -13.80
N LYS A 2 32.59 -50.10 -14.11
CA LYS A 2 32.79 -48.65 -14.20
C LYS A 2 31.53 -47.97 -13.66
N ARG A 3 31.79 -46.92 -12.90
CA ARG A 3 31.01 -46.41 -11.77
C ARG A 3 29.76 -45.64 -12.20
N ASP A 4 28.69 -45.84 -11.45
CA ASP A 4 27.49 -45.00 -11.39
C ASP A 4 27.85 -43.52 -11.27
N HIS A 5 27.24 -42.70 -12.13
CA HIS A 5 27.20 -41.25 -11.99
C HIS A 5 25.71 -40.88 -11.81
N PRO A 6 25.26 -40.49 -10.61
CA PRO A 6 23.92 -39.96 -10.46
C PRO A 6 23.88 -38.54 -11.07
N PRO A 7 22.76 -38.12 -11.67
CA PRO A 7 22.59 -36.75 -12.11
C PRO A 7 22.55 -35.83 -10.88
N GLU A 8 23.40 -34.79 -10.86
CA GLU A 8 23.27 -33.68 -9.93
C GLU A 8 21.89 -33.04 -10.10
N ILE A 9 21.04 -33.22 -9.10
CA ILE A 9 19.80 -32.47 -8.96
C ILE A 9 20.23 -31.06 -8.52
N PRO A 10 20.01 -29.99 -9.31
CA PRO A 10 20.29 -28.66 -8.81
C PRO A 10 19.39 -28.42 -7.60
N ALA A 11 20.03 -28.21 -6.44
CA ALA A 11 19.36 -27.87 -5.21
C ALA A 11 18.50 -26.61 -5.44
N ALA A 12 17.19 -26.79 -5.51
CA ALA A 12 16.25 -25.70 -5.38
C ALA A 12 16.47 -25.08 -4.01
N THR A 13 17.20 -23.96 -3.99
CA THR A 13 17.23 -23.08 -2.83
C THR A 13 15.78 -22.62 -2.62
N PRO A 14 15.19 -22.82 -1.43
CA PRO A 14 13.94 -22.14 -1.13
C PRO A 14 14.28 -20.66 -1.05
N THR A 15 13.99 -19.92 -2.13
CA THR A 15 13.90 -18.46 -2.05
C THR A 15 12.90 -18.18 -0.94
N SER A 16 13.42 -17.79 0.22
CA SER A 16 12.62 -17.28 1.30
C SER A 16 12.05 -15.95 0.81
N ASP A 17 10.88 -16.04 0.19
CA ASP A 17 9.98 -14.92 -0.07
C ASP A 17 9.43 -14.46 1.29
N LEU A 18 10.31 -13.91 2.13
CA LEU A 18 9.88 -13.14 3.28
C LEU A 18 9.34 -11.84 2.72
N PRO A 19 8.07 -11.48 2.99
CA PRO A 19 7.53 -10.21 2.56
C PRO A 19 8.46 -9.12 3.08
N GLN A 20 9.13 -8.40 2.17
CA GLN A 20 9.93 -7.25 2.55
C GLN A 20 9.02 -6.31 3.36
N PRO A 21 9.45 -5.82 4.52
CA PRO A 21 8.64 -4.89 5.28
C PRO A 21 8.35 -3.69 4.37
N ALA A 22 7.07 -3.49 4.05
CA ALA A 22 6.64 -2.32 3.31
C ALA A 22 7.21 -1.07 4.01
N PRO A 23 7.59 -0.02 3.27
CA PRO A 23 8.08 1.21 3.88
C PRO A 23 7.13 1.62 5.00
N THR A 24 7.65 1.82 6.19
CA THR A 24 6.82 2.08 7.36
C THR A 24 6.21 3.48 7.25
N LEU A 25 4.89 3.57 7.38
CA LEU A 25 4.18 4.84 7.49
C LEU A 25 4.70 5.60 8.71
N ASP A 26 5.04 6.88 8.55
CA ASP A 26 5.51 7.69 9.67
C ASP A 26 4.39 7.90 10.72
N ARG A 27 4.79 8.15 11.97
CA ARG A 27 3.87 8.21 13.09
C ARG A 27 2.89 9.39 13.00
N GLU A 28 3.32 10.52 12.44
CA GLU A 28 2.47 11.71 12.33
C GLU A 28 1.37 11.48 11.29
N THR A 29 1.74 10.95 10.12
CA THR A 29 0.79 10.54 9.09
C THR A 29 -0.16 9.46 9.61
N ALA A 30 0.34 8.44 10.31
CA ALA A 30 -0.50 7.42 10.91
C ALA A 30 -1.55 8.01 11.87
N ALA A 31 -1.16 8.92 12.77
CA ALA A 31 -2.07 9.59 13.69
C ALA A 31 -3.09 10.49 12.98
N MET A 32 -2.67 11.16 11.92
CA MET A 32 -3.54 11.97 11.06
C MET A 32 -4.59 11.08 10.38
N ILE A 33 -4.18 9.97 9.76
CA ILE A 33 -5.09 8.99 9.13
C ILE A 33 -6.08 8.45 10.17
N ASP A 34 -5.61 8.07 11.35
CA ASP A 34 -6.44 7.55 12.44
C ASP A 34 -7.55 8.51 12.86
N THR A 35 -7.23 9.81 12.89
CA THR A 35 -8.19 10.86 13.23
C THR A 35 -9.30 10.94 12.18
N HIS A 36 -8.97 10.77 10.90
CA HIS A 36 -9.92 10.83 9.79
C HIS A 36 -10.78 9.56 9.66
N LEU A 37 -10.30 8.41 10.15
CA LEU A 37 -10.96 7.12 9.96
C LEU A 37 -11.84 6.65 11.13
N ARG A 38 -12.02 7.45 12.19
CA ARG A 38 -12.74 7.03 13.42
C ARG A 38 -14.16 6.47 13.20
N ALA A 39 -14.87 6.90 12.16
CA ALA A 39 -16.26 6.50 11.87
C ALA A 39 -16.40 5.87 10.47
N VAL A 40 -15.30 5.38 9.91
CA VAL A 40 -15.22 4.82 8.55
C VAL A 40 -15.11 3.31 8.64
N ASP A 41 -15.82 2.59 7.77
CA ASP A 41 -15.70 1.13 7.63
C ASP A 41 -14.86 0.74 6.40
N ILE A 42 -14.93 1.55 5.34
CA ILE A 42 -14.26 1.29 4.05
C ILE A 42 -13.46 2.52 3.63
N VAL A 43 -12.20 2.31 3.24
CA VAL A 43 -11.33 3.33 2.67
C VAL A 43 -11.03 3.01 1.22
N ARG A 44 -11.39 3.93 0.33
CA ARG A 44 -11.05 3.91 -1.09
C ARG A 44 -9.81 4.76 -1.30
N ILE A 45 -8.66 4.13 -1.46
CA ILE A 45 -7.40 4.80 -1.74
C ILE A 45 -7.31 5.06 -3.24
N ARG A 46 -7.18 6.33 -3.60
CA ARG A 46 -6.88 6.77 -4.96
C ARG A 46 -5.46 7.32 -5.02
N VAL A 47 -4.57 6.66 -5.73
CA VAL A 47 -3.21 7.17 -5.93
C VAL A 47 -3.17 7.98 -7.22
N LEU A 48 -2.71 9.23 -7.14
CA LEU A 48 -2.48 10.05 -8.33
C LEU A 48 -1.15 9.67 -8.99
N GLY A 49 -1.19 9.44 -10.30
CA GLY A 49 -0.03 8.99 -11.06
C GLY A 49 -0.05 7.49 -11.30
N ASP A 50 1.12 6.93 -11.59
CA ASP A 50 1.26 5.60 -12.20
C ASP A 50 1.81 4.53 -11.24
N ASP A 51 2.17 4.91 -10.01
CA ASP A 51 2.76 4.00 -9.03
C ASP A 51 1.81 3.67 -7.87
N PRO A 52 1.13 2.51 -7.90
CA PRO A 52 0.27 2.08 -6.79
C PRO A 52 1.06 1.68 -5.54
N ALA A 53 2.38 1.39 -5.66
CA ALA A 53 3.18 1.03 -4.50
C ALA A 53 3.30 2.18 -3.48
N ALA A 54 3.07 3.41 -3.93
CA ALA A 54 3.02 4.59 -3.06
C ALA A 54 1.91 4.52 -1.99
N SER A 55 0.85 3.72 -2.18
CA SER A 55 -0.17 3.49 -1.15
C SER A 55 0.14 2.35 -0.19
N ALA A 56 1.11 1.48 -0.47
CA ALA A 56 1.34 0.26 0.30
C ALA A 56 1.49 0.48 1.83
N PRO A 57 2.20 1.51 2.31
CA PRO A 57 2.30 1.79 3.75
C PRO A 57 0.95 2.17 4.39
N VAL A 58 0.16 2.94 3.65
CA VAL A 58 -1.16 3.43 4.08
C VAL A 58 -2.18 2.30 4.06
N GLU A 59 -2.16 1.49 3.00
CA GLU A 59 -2.99 0.30 2.87
C GLU A 59 -2.74 -0.69 4.00
N ALA A 60 -1.47 -1.02 4.28
CA ALA A 60 -1.10 -1.91 5.38
C ALA A 60 -1.58 -1.38 6.74
N HIS A 61 -1.44 -0.07 6.98
CA HIS A 61 -1.90 0.57 8.22
C HIS A 61 -3.42 0.50 8.39
N ILE A 62 -4.18 0.70 7.30
CA ILE A 62 -5.65 0.63 7.30
C ILE A 62 -6.13 -0.82 7.49
N LEU A 63 -5.53 -1.77 6.79
CA LEU A 63 -5.83 -3.19 6.93
C LEU A 63 -5.56 -3.71 8.35
N ALA A 64 -4.47 -3.27 8.97
CA ALA A 64 -4.13 -3.63 10.36
C ALA A 64 -5.20 -3.19 11.38
N LYS A 65 -6.06 -2.23 11.02
CA LYS A 65 -7.19 -1.77 11.84
C LYS A 65 -8.49 -2.53 11.60
N GLY A 66 -8.50 -3.49 10.68
CA GLY A 66 -9.70 -4.24 10.31
C GLY A 66 -10.68 -3.47 9.45
N LEU A 67 -10.24 -2.38 8.79
CA LEU A 67 -11.06 -1.62 7.85
C LEU A 67 -10.98 -2.25 6.45
N GLY A 68 -12.06 -2.14 5.68
CA GLY A 68 -12.04 -2.49 4.26
C GLY A 68 -11.18 -1.50 3.48
N VAL A 69 -10.35 -1.96 2.56
CA VAL A 69 -9.54 -1.10 1.71
C VAL A 69 -9.73 -1.46 0.24
N GLU A 70 -9.87 -0.46 -0.61
CA GLU A 70 -9.91 -0.60 -2.06
C GLU A 70 -8.90 0.37 -2.66
N VAL A 71 -7.93 -0.12 -3.43
CA VAL A 71 -6.90 0.73 -4.05
C VAL A 71 -7.22 0.91 -5.54
N SER A 72 -7.07 2.13 -6.04
CA SER A 72 -7.21 2.44 -7.45
C SER A 72 -6.21 3.51 -7.87
N LEU A 73 -5.71 3.41 -9.10
CA LEU A 73 -4.96 4.49 -9.72
C LEU A 73 -5.92 5.56 -10.26
N SER A 74 -5.44 6.79 -10.34
CA SER A 74 -6.18 7.91 -10.92
C SER A 74 -5.21 8.81 -11.68
N GLU A 75 -5.72 9.40 -12.76
CA GLU A 75 -4.95 10.35 -13.55
C GLU A 75 -4.46 11.52 -12.68
N ARG A 76 -3.29 12.05 -13.01
CA ARG A 76 -2.74 13.23 -12.34
C ARG A 76 -3.72 14.40 -12.46
N MET A 77 -3.92 15.12 -11.35
CA MET A 77 -4.73 16.33 -11.33
C MET A 77 -3.93 17.54 -11.81
N ILE A 78 -4.55 18.40 -12.63
CA ILE A 78 -4.03 19.71 -13.02
C ILE A 78 -5.05 20.79 -12.63
N PRO A 79 -4.71 21.73 -11.72
CA PRO A 79 -3.45 21.82 -10.98
C PRO A 79 -3.27 20.66 -9.97
N PRO A 80 -2.02 20.37 -9.56
CA PRO A 80 -1.76 19.36 -8.54
C PRO A 80 -2.47 19.72 -7.21
N PRO A 81 -2.85 18.71 -6.40
CA PRO A 81 -3.47 18.96 -5.12
C PRO A 81 -2.50 19.68 -4.18
N ARG A 82 -3.03 20.49 -3.25
CA ARG A 82 -2.21 21.25 -2.29
C ARG A 82 -1.57 20.38 -1.20
N ASN A 83 -2.16 19.21 -0.93
CA ASN A 83 -1.73 18.31 0.13
C ASN A 83 -1.50 16.91 -0.44
N ARG A 84 -0.53 16.19 0.13
CA ARG A 84 -0.25 14.79 -0.19
C ARG A 84 -1.41 13.86 0.12
N TYR A 85 -2.11 14.06 1.24
CA TYR A 85 -3.27 13.28 1.66
C TYR A 85 -4.53 14.14 1.63
N VAL A 86 -5.54 13.72 0.87
CA VAL A 86 -6.83 14.41 0.78
C VAL A 86 -7.96 13.44 1.07
N PHE A 87 -8.75 13.74 2.10
CA PHE A 87 -9.92 12.94 2.48
C PHE A 87 -11.20 13.55 1.95
N ARG A 88 -12.08 12.69 1.45
CA ARG A 88 -13.50 12.99 1.19
C ARG A 88 -14.34 11.90 1.79
N TYR A 89 -15.55 12.22 2.24
CA TYR A 89 -16.41 11.27 2.93
C TYR A 89 -17.72 11.07 2.18
N GLN A 90 -18.18 9.84 2.14
CA GLN A 90 -19.46 9.42 1.57
C GLN A 90 -20.10 8.41 2.52
N GLY A 91 -20.89 8.89 3.48
CA GLY A 91 -21.41 8.05 4.55
C GLY A 91 -20.29 7.48 5.42
N ARG A 92 -20.23 6.14 5.54
CA ARG A 92 -19.18 5.41 6.28
C ARG A 92 -17.99 4.99 5.40
N THR A 93 -17.90 5.55 4.19
CA THR A 93 -16.76 5.35 3.28
C THR A 93 -15.91 6.62 3.21
N ALA A 94 -14.59 6.47 3.37
CA ALA A 94 -13.63 7.54 3.09
C ALA A 94 -12.97 7.31 1.72
N ILE A 95 -12.85 8.37 0.94
CA ILE A 95 -12.02 8.40 -0.27
C ILE A 95 -10.74 9.14 0.12
N LEU A 96 -9.64 8.41 0.17
CA LEU A 96 -8.31 8.94 0.45
C LEU A 96 -7.56 9.10 -0.87
N THR A 97 -7.34 10.33 -1.30
CA THR A 97 -6.46 10.61 -2.45
C THR A 97 -5.03 10.80 -1.95
N ILE A 98 -4.09 10.06 -2.52
CA ILE A 98 -2.65 10.14 -2.25
C ILE A 98 -1.97 10.75 -3.46
N ALA A 99 -1.31 11.88 -3.27
CA ALA A 99 -0.50 12.55 -4.28
C ALA A 99 0.98 12.36 -3.96
N PRO A 100 1.63 11.29 -4.47
CA PRO A 100 3.00 10.93 -4.08
C PRO A 100 4.05 11.99 -4.45
N ASP A 101 3.76 12.81 -5.47
CA ASP A 101 4.64 13.89 -5.93
C ASP A 101 4.64 15.13 -5.00
N MET A 102 3.77 15.16 -3.98
CA MET A 102 3.70 16.26 -3.01
C MET A 102 4.52 15.93 -1.76
N PRO A 103 5.19 16.94 -1.15
CA PRO A 103 5.92 16.76 0.11
C PRO A 103 4.97 16.34 1.26
#